data_AF-A0A955U842-F1
#
_entry.id   AF-A0A955U842-F1
#
_cell.length_a   1.000
_cell.length_b   1.000
_cell.length_c   1.000
_cell.angle_alpha   90.00
_cell.angle_beta   90.00
_cell.angle_gamma   90.00
#
_symmetry.space_group_name_H-M   'P 1'
#
loop_
_entity.id
_entity.type
_entity.pdbx_description
1 polymer ?
#
loop_
_entity_poly.entity_id
_entity_poly.type
_entity_poly.pdbx_seq_one_letter_code
_entity_poly.pdbx_strand_id
1 'polypeptide(L)'
;FTVELDYPADLMVLHPSGTGLPRKRGEPLLFENGHLLARIVAHTDDPVPRDVPLMAQVDTGAGELTICAGSGLPLAGNHTQGLESVRGIGASETLPPYRFLAMTRRIPLSSVSLGGADVDVRIPARWLEYDRIGSTQCGEGPGGYRALLGHEYLASHRVIFDYANNRWALLPSKRPERRINAHQLLLDEEIAAHGEDPVHGLDRAELLVGVGRDRDAVDALLAWQPIGDPDPERNAEGTVLLARLLRHLGRHTEAWEVLGGMSPGDLVDQGQIVGTVNGLAIDGRTEEARQLAEEASEQREDGGWARVALADLDLREGKLDDARDHLLEAARLEGYPDAHLLRRARVALAAGDRVGSMALVRRLLQLYPGDGPYLWFYAMLVQTPQDAERFAVDLEAAMARLHPFSRPLDFLVAAHHVLGDDDEVQRLLSEGTAAHCDPLPDGPDDDNCRAWYFALAGSKPDEALTRIERALAETGERADYLDTKAMVHLSRGEWDDAVTAAQAAARLSPDDVYMLWQAERITQLARAAATPDRRDP
;
A
#
# COMPACT_ATOMS: atom_id res chain seq x y z
N PHE A 1 -36.71 -11.31 -12.29
CA PHE A 1 -35.98 -10.48 -13.27
C PHE A 1 -34.66 -11.18 -13.59
N THR A 2 -34.03 -10.80 -14.69
CA THR A 2 -32.66 -11.22 -15.00
C THR A 2 -31.74 -10.02 -14.84
N VAL A 3 -30.60 -10.18 -14.16
CA VAL A 3 -29.56 -9.15 -14.06
C VAL A 3 -28.41 -9.53 -14.99
N GLU A 4 -27.96 -8.62 -15.83
CA GLU A 4 -26.70 -8.73 -16.59
C GLU A 4 -25.72 -7.71 -16.04
N LEU A 5 -24.57 -8.17 -15.56
CA LEU A 5 -23.42 -7.35 -15.16
C LEU A 5 -22.33 -7.55 -16.21
N ASP A 6 -22.00 -6.53 -16.98
CA ASP A 6 -20.91 -6.56 -17.96
C ASP A 6 -19.69 -5.86 -17.34
N TYR A 7 -18.76 -6.64 -16.78
CA TYR A 7 -17.61 -6.11 -16.05
C TYR A 7 -16.71 -5.27 -16.93
N PRO A 8 -16.29 -5.71 -18.14
CA PRO A 8 -15.51 -4.85 -19.02
C PRO A 8 -16.21 -3.53 -19.33
N ALA A 9 -17.54 -3.54 -19.48
CA ALA A 9 -18.29 -2.37 -19.92
C ALA A 9 -18.82 -1.49 -18.77
N ASP A 10 -18.55 -1.88 -17.52
CA ASP A 10 -19.12 -1.26 -16.31
C ASP A 10 -20.63 -1.01 -16.42
N LEU A 11 -21.37 -2.04 -16.85
CA LEU A 11 -22.80 -1.90 -17.14
C LEU A 11 -23.62 -2.94 -16.38
N MET A 12 -24.63 -2.46 -15.66
CA MET A 12 -25.70 -3.30 -15.10
C MET A 12 -26.99 -3.10 -15.90
N VAL A 13 -27.58 -4.20 -16.38
CA VAL A 13 -28.86 -4.20 -17.10
C VAL A 13 -29.86 -5.11 -16.39
N LEU A 14 -31.06 -4.58 -16.15
CA LEU A 14 -32.19 -5.33 -15.62
C LEU A 14 -33.12 -5.74 -16.77
N HIS A 15 -33.28 -7.04 -16.96
CA HIS A 15 -34.16 -7.60 -17.99
C HIS A 15 -35.42 -8.25 -17.40
N PRO A 16 -36.51 -8.37 -18.17
CA PRO A 16 -37.65 -9.20 -17.80
C PRO A 16 -37.24 -10.64 -17.51
N SER A 17 -37.95 -11.30 -16.59
CA SER A 17 -37.68 -12.70 -16.21
C SER A 17 -37.63 -13.65 -17.42
N GLY A 18 -36.62 -14.53 -17.47
CA GLY A 18 -36.45 -15.51 -18.56
C GLY A 18 -35.93 -14.95 -19.88
N THR A 19 -35.49 -13.69 -19.91
CA THR A 19 -34.81 -13.08 -21.06
C THR A 19 -33.30 -12.94 -20.79
N GLY A 20 -32.50 -12.77 -21.85
CA GLY A 20 -31.06 -12.51 -21.75
C GLY A 20 -30.16 -13.76 -21.68
N LEU A 21 -30.61 -14.85 -21.06
CA LEU A 21 -29.76 -16.04 -20.87
C LEU A 21 -29.99 -17.12 -21.96
N PRO A 22 -28.96 -17.53 -22.73
CA PRO A 22 -29.09 -18.65 -23.65
C PRO A 22 -29.40 -19.94 -22.89
N ARG A 23 -30.58 -20.54 -23.10
CA ARG A 23 -31.04 -21.76 -22.38
C ARG A 23 -30.03 -22.93 -22.37
N LYS A 24 -29.09 -22.97 -23.33
CA LYS A 24 -28.06 -24.01 -23.45
C LYS A 24 -26.78 -23.74 -22.66
N ARG A 25 -26.55 -22.52 -22.18
CA ARG A 25 -25.28 -22.11 -21.53
C ARG A 25 -25.39 -21.82 -20.04
N GLY A 26 -26.61 -21.68 -19.50
CA GLY A 26 -26.77 -21.39 -18.08
C GLY A 26 -26.49 -22.59 -17.18
N GLU A 27 -25.81 -22.37 -16.08
CA GLU A 27 -25.68 -23.34 -15.00
C GLU A 27 -26.72 -23.08 -13.91
N PRO A 28 -27.06 -24.09 -13.09
CA PRO A 28 -27.91 -23.88 -11.92
C PRO A 28 -27.28 -22.85 -10.98
N LEU A 29 -28.12 -21.94 -10.49
CA LEU A 29 -27.82 -20.97 -9.45
C LEU A 29 -28.62 -21.34 -8.20
N LEU A 30 -28.01 -21.21 -7.03
CA LEU A 30 -28.68 -21.43 -5.75
C LEU A 30 -28.71 -20.12 -4.97
N PHE A 31 -29.77 -19.93 -4.18
CA PHE A 31 -29.89 -18.78 -3.28
C PHE A 31 -30.05 -19.30 -1.86
N GLU A 32 -29.11 -18.95 -0.99
CA GLU A 32 -29.09 -19.40 0.40
C GLU A 32 -28.79 -18.20 1.30
N ASN A 33 -29.66 -17.93 2.28
CA ASN A 33 -29.50 -16.85 3.27
C ASN A 33 -29.20 -15.47 2.70
N GLY A 34 -29.72 -15.13 1.52
CA GLY A 34 -29.45 -13.83 0.89
C GLY A 34 -28.26 -13.84 -0.07
N HIS A 35 -27.55 -14.96 -0.20
CA HIS A 35 -26.33 -15.08 -0.98
C HIS A 35 -26.54 -15.92 -2.25
N LEU A 36 -25.88 -15.49 -3.33
CA LEU A 36 -25.85 -16.18 -4.62
C LEU A 36 -24.75 -17.23 -4.60
N LEU A 37 -25.14 -18.50 -4.61
CA LEU A 37 -24.22 -19.64 -4.67
C LEU A 37 -24.18 -20.21 -6.09
N ALA A 38 -22.98 -20.33 -6.62
CA ALA A 38 -22.68 -20.91 -7.91
C ALA A 38 -21.81 -22.15 -7.75
N ARG A 39 -22.08 -23.16 -8.58
CA ARG A 39 -21.12 -24.24 -8.78
C ARG A 39 -19.99 -23.69 -9.66
N ILE A 40 -18.76 -23.92 -9.23
CA ILE A 40 -17.57 -23.68 -10.05
C ILE A 40 -16.75 -24.97 -10.11
N VAL A 41 -15.83 -25.06 -11.07
CA VAL A 41 -14.81 -26.10 -11.14
C VAL A 41 -13.46 -25.41 -11.16
N ALA A 42 -12.68 -25.59 -10.09
CA ALA A 42 -11.30 -25.10 -10.05
C ALA A 42 -10.40 -26.12 -10.74
N HIS A 43 -9.59 -25.66 -11.70
CA HIS A 43 -8.58 -26.47 -12.38
C HIS A 43 -7.21 -26.15 -11.80
N THR A 44 -6.53 -27.16 -11.26
CA THR A 44 -5.24 -26.97 -10.61
C THR A 44 -4.07 -27.10 -11.59
N ASP A 45 -2.98 -26.38 -11.31
CA ASP A 45 -1.68 -26.52 -12.00
C ASP A 45 -0.83 -27.68 -11.41
N ASP A 46 -1.48 -28.72 -10.92
CA ASP A 46 -0.80 -29.85 -10.30
C ASP A 46 -0.02 -30.68 -11.34
N PRO A 47 1.02 -31.41 -10.93
CA PRO A 47 1.64 -32.45 -11.77
C PRO A 47 0.62 -33.47 -12.31
N VAL A 48 -0.49 -33.65 -11.58
CA VAL A 48 -1.68 -34.37 -12.02
C VAL A 48 -2.85 -33.38 -11.96
N PRO A 49 -3.21 -32.72 -13.07
CA PRO A 49 -4.32 -31.76 -13.09
C PRO A 49 -5.61 -32.36 -12.54
N ARG A 50 -6.33 -31.59 -11.73
CA ARG A 50 -7.58 -32.01 -11.10
C ARG A 50 -8.66 -30.95 -11.31
N ASP A 51 -9.86 -31.45 -11.57
CA ASP A 51 -11.09 -30.66 -11.62
C ASP A 51 -11.80 -30.79 -10.27
N VAL A 52 -11.82 -29.70 -9.51
CA VAL A 52 -12.44 -29.68 -8.18
C VAL A 52 -13.74 -28.90 -8.22
N PRO A 53 -14.91 -29.57 -8.10
CA PRO A 53 -16.17 -28.88 -8.00
C PRO A 53 -16.30 -28.19 -6.64
N LEU A 54 -16.60 -26.90 -6.64
CA LEU A 54 -16.84 -26.10 -5.44
C LEU A 54 -18.22 -25.43 -5.53
N MET A 55 -18.77 -25.10 -4.36
CA MET A 55 -19.91 -24.18 -4.25
C MET A 55 -19.39 -22.87 -3.68
N ALA A 56 -19.37 -21.83 -4.51
CA ALA A 56 -18.85 -20.51 -4.15
C ALA A 56 -19.98 -19.48 -4.12
N GLN A 57 -19.96 -18.61 -3.14
CA GLN A 57 -20.74 -17.39 -3.15
C GLN A 57 -20.10 -16.41 -4.13
N VAL A 58 -20.88 -15.86 -5.05
CA VAL A 58 -20.40 -14.79 -5.93
C VAL A 58 -20.40 -13.49 -5.12
N ASP A 59 -19.22 -12.93 -4.88
CA ASP A 59 -19.03 -11.74 -4.05
C ASP A 59 -18.20 -10.71 -4.80
N THR A 60 -18.84 -9.58 -5.13
CA THR A 60 -18.19 -8.50 -5.87
C THR A 60 -17.21 -7.70 -5.03
N GLY A 61 -17.26 -7.82 -3.69
CA GLY A 61 -16.31 -7.18 -2.78
C GLY A 61 -15.02 -7.99 -2.59
N ALA A 62 -15.00 -9.27 -2.94
CA ALA A 62 -13.79 -10.08 -2.94
C ALA A 62 -13.00 -9.86 -4.24
N GLY A 63 -11.67 -9.82 -4.16
CA GLY A 63 -10.80 -9.78 -5.35
C GLY A 63 -10.74 -11.14 -6.06
N GLU A 64 -10.42 -12.17 -5.29
CA GLU A 64 -10.04 -13.48 -5.80
C GLU A 64 -10.95 -14.63 -5.31
N LEU A 65 -10.57 -15.89 -5.61
CA LEU A 65 -11.26 -17.08 -5.12
C LEU A 65 -10.75 -17.42 -3.72
N THR A 66 -11.62 -17.24 -2.72
CA THR A 66 -11.36 -17.64 -1.34
C THR A 66 -12.11 -18.93 -1.03
N ILE A 67 -11.47 -19.89 -0.38
CA ILE A 67 -11.99 -21.20 -0.01
C ILE A 67 -11.88 -21.33 1.50
N CYS A 68 -12.86 -21.96 2.14
CA CYS A 68 -12.93 -22.03 3.59
C CYS A 68 -12.89 -23.45 4.15
N ALA A 69 -12.11 -23.63 5.22
CA ALA A 69 -12.17 -24.81 6.07
C ALA A 69 -12.09 -26.12 5.28
N GLY A 70 -12.92 -27.10 5.60
CA GLY A 70 -12.97 -28.39 4.91
C GLY A 70 -13.31 -28.31 3.41
N SER A 71 -13.84 -27.19 2.89
CA SER A 71 -14.12 -27.07 1.45
C SER A 71 -12.88 -27.07 0.57
N GLY A 72 -11.71 -26.73 1.12
CA GLY A 72 -10.43 -26.79 0.39
C GLY A 72 -9.74 -28.15 0.44
N LEU A 73 -10.26 -29.14 1.19
CA LEU A 73 -9.63 -30.47 1.32
C LEU A 73 -9.29 -31.15 -0.01
N PRO A 74 -10.13 -31.09 -1.06
CA PRO A 74 -9.77 -31.69 -2.35
C PRO A 74 -8.52 -31.07 -2.98
N LEU A 75 -8.19 -29.82 -2.63
CA LEU A 75 -7.06 -29.05 -3.15
C LEU A 75 -5.82 -29.12 -2.24
N ALA A 76 -5.86 -29.89 -1.15
CA ALA A 76 -4.79 -29.90 -0.14
C ALA A 76 -3.43 -30.43 -0.64
N GLY A 77 -3.38 -31.09 -1.79
CA GLY A 77 -2.17 -31.72 -2.32
C GLY A 77 -1.12 -30.75 -2.88
N ASN A 78 -1.51 -29.54 -3.30
CA ASN A 78 -0.59 -28.57 -3.89
C ASN A 78 -0.97 -27.15 -3.45
N HIS A 79 -0.18 -26.60 -2.55
CA HIS A 79 -0.36 -25.25 -2.07
C HIS A 79 0.95 -24.73 -1.50
N THR A 80 1.07 -23.42 -1.43
CA THR A 80 2.02 -22.78 -0.53
C THR A 80 1.30 -22.37 0.74
N GLN A 81 1.99 -22.32 1.88
CA GLN A 81 1.44 -21.84 3.14
C GLN A 81 2.18 -20.57 3.53
N GLY A 82 1.47 -19.55 3.99
CA GLY A 82 2.04 -18.25 4.28
C GLY A 82 1.07 -17.36 5.04
N LEU A 83 1.62 -16.29 5.59
CA LEU A 83 0.94 -15.26 6.34
C LEU A 83 0.61 -14.13 5.36
N GLU A 84 -0.65 -13.74 5.32
CA GLU A 84 -1.11 -12.62 4.50
C GLU A 84 -2.30 -11.91 5.16
N SER A 85 -2.62 -10.70 4.71
CA SER A 85 -3.81 -9.98 5.17
C SER A 85 -5.08 -10.61 4.61
N VAL A 86 -6.03 -10.96 5.47
CA VAL A 86 -7.29 -11.63 5.08
C VAL A 86 -8.53 -10.75 5.16
N ARG A 87 -8.39 -9.48 5.53
CA ARG A 87 -9.49 -8.50 5.54
C ARG A 87 -9.07 -7.26 4.78
N GLY A 88 -10.00 -6.73 3.97
CA GLY A 88 -9.78 -5.50 3.20
C GLY A 88 -9.51 -4.30 4.09
N ILE A 89 -8.53 -3.48 3.67
CA ILE A 89 -8.19 -2.10 4.05
C ILE A 89 -8.53 -1.72 5.50
N GLY A 90 -7.50 -1.76 6.37
CA GLY A 90 -7.63 -1.27 7.75
C GLY A 90 -6.45 -1.57 8.68
N ALA A 91 -5.29 -1.97 8.15
CA ALA A 91 -4.07 -2.05 8.97
C ALA A 91 -3.56 -0.63 9.26
N SER A 92 -4.08 -0.03 10.32
CA SER A 92 -3.51 1.19 10.91
C SER A 92 -2.34 0.83 11.82
N GLU A 93 -1.32 1.69 11.95
CA GLU A 93 -0.26 1.56 12.97
C GLU A 93 -0.84 1.48 14.40
N THR A 94 -2.07 1.95 14.59
CA THR A 94 -2.79 1.92 15.87
C THR A 94 -3.53 0.60 16.14
N LEU A 95 -3.80 -0.20 15.12
CA LEU A 95 -4.46 -1.49 15.29
C LEU A 95 -3.44 -2.62 15.19
N PRO A 96 -3.37 -3.53 16.18
CA PRO A 96 -2.39 -4.58 16.13
C PRO A 96 -2.55 -5.46 14.87
N PRO A 97 -1.53 -5.54 14.03
CA PRO A 97 -1.62 -6.11 12.67
C PRO A 97 -1.95 -7.61 12.68
N TYR A 98 -1.60 -8.31 13.75
CA TYR A 98 -1.94 -9.73 13.93
C TYR A 98 -3.46 -9.98 13.93
N ARG A 99 -4.30 -8.93 14.06
CA ARG A 99 -5.75 -9.04 13.92
C ARG A 99 -6.20 -9.22 12.47
N PHE A 100 -5.36 -8.83 11.51
CA PHE A 100 -5.68 -8.85 10.08
C PHE A 100 -4.85 -9.88 9.31
N LEU A 101 -3.71 -10.29 9.86
CA LEU A 101 -2.89 -11.35 9.31
C LEU A 101 -3.42 -12.72 9.70
N ALA A 102 -3.57 -13.62 8.74
CA ALA A 102 -3.85 -15.02 9.01
C ALA A 102 -2.90 -15.91 8.21
N MET A 103 -2.59 -17.08 8.78
CA MET A 103 -1.93 -18.13 8.02
C MET A 103 -2.95 -18.71 7.05
N THR A 104 -2.63 -18.69 5.76
CA THR A 104 -3.49 -19.21 4.70
C THR A 104 -2.72 -20.21 3.85
N ARG A 105 -3.44 -20.89 2.96
CA ARG A 105 -2.86 -21.70 1.89
C ARG A 105 -3.21 -21.10 0.54
N ARG A 106 -2.25 -21.03 -0.36
CA ARG A 106 -2.44 -20.52 -1.72
C ARG A 106 -2.30 -21.66 -2.71
N ILE A 107 -3.39 -21.91 -3.43
CA ILE A 107 -3.56 -23.05 -4.32
C ILE A 107 -3.40 -22.53 -5.76
N PRO A 108 -2.37 -22.95 -6.50
CA PRO A 108 -2.19 -22.52 -7.88
C PRO A 108 -3.30 -23.08 -8.76
N LEU A 109 -3.90 -22.21 -9.56
CA LEU A 109 -4.99 -22.53 -10.48
C LEU A 109 -4.58 -22.20 -11.91
N SER A 110 -4.84 -23.14 -12.84
CA SER A 110 -4.73 -22.88 -14.28
C SER A 110 -5.92 -22.06 -14.76
N SER A 111 -7.12 -22.43 -14.31
CA SER A 111 -8.37 -21.80 -14.71
C SER A 111 -9.51 -22.15 -13.75
N VAL A 112 -10.66 -21.51 -13.94
CA VAL A 112 -11.90 -21.85 -13.24
C VAL A 112 -13.03 -21.96 -14.25
N SER A 113 -13.72 -23.09 -14.34
CA SER A 113 -15.01 -23.17 -15.04
C SER A 113 -16.12 -22.59 -14.17
N LEU A 114 -16.88 -21.64 -14.69
CA LEU A 114 -18.01 -21.05 -14.00
C LEU A 114 -19.04 -20.51 -14.98
N GLY A 115 -20.32 -20.77 -14.73
CA GLY A 115 -21.41 -20.24 -15.56
C GLY A 115 -21.37 -20.70 -17.02
N GLY A 116 -20.81 -21.89 -17.27
CA GLY A 116 -20.68 -22.46 -18.62
C GLY A 116 -19.53 -21.89 -19.46
N ALA A 117 -18.57 -21.21 -18.85
CA ALA A 117 -17.33 -20.75 -19.49
C ALA A 117 -16.11 -21.11 -18.64
N ASP A 118 -14.96 -21.26 -19.31
CA ASP A 118 -13.67 -21.42 -18.65
C ASP A 118 -12.95 -20.07 -18.62
N VAL A 119 -12.57 -19.65 -17.42
CA VAL A 119 -11.86 -18.39 -17.18
C VAL A 119 -10.38 -18.70 -16.94
N ASP A 120 -9.54 -18.36 -17.92
CA ASP A 120 -8.08 -18.48 -17.86
C ASP A 120 -7.47 -17.30 -17.10
N VAL A 121 -7.68 -17.30 -15.78
CA VAL A 121 -7.12 -16.33 -14.84
C VAL A 121 -6.26 -17.09 -13.85
N ARG A 122 -4.94 -16.88 -13.95
CA ARG A 122 -3.92 -17.59 -13.15
C ARG A 122 -3.69 -16.93 -11.80
N ILE A 123 -4.77 -16.74 -11.07
CA ILE A 123 -4.74 -16.19 -9.71
C ILE A 123 -4.87 -17.36 -8.74
N PRO A 124 -3.91 -17.57 -7.82
CA PRO A 124 -4.00 -18.64 -6.84
C PRO A 124 -5.20 -18.45 -5.91
N ALA A 125 -5.99 -19.50 -5.71
CA ALA A 125 -7.05 -19.45 -4.72
C ALA A 125 -6.47 -19.38 -3.31
N ARG A 126 -7.10 -18.55 -2.47
CA ARG A 126 -6.80 -18.43 -1.04
C ARG A 126 -7.60 -19.45 -0.26
N TRP A 127 -6.99 -20.18 0.66
CA TRP A 127 -7.66 -21.12 1.54
C TRP A 127 -7.46 -20.75 3.01
N LEU A 128 -8.57 -20.35 3.64
CA LEU A 128 -8.67 -19.88 5.02
C LEU A 128 -9.14 -21.00 5.97
N GLU A 129 -8.76 -20.88 7.25
CA GLU A 129 -9.17 -21.82 8.32
C GLU A 129 -8.93 -23.30 7.95
N TYR A 130 -7.88 -23.59 7.18
CA TYR A 130 -7.62 -24.91 6.60
C TYR A 130 -7.33 -26.02 7.63
N ASP A 131 -7.10 -25.65 8.88
CA ASP A 131 -6.99 -26.54 10.04
C ASP A 131 -8.37 -27.00 10.56
N ARG A 132 -9.44 -26.25 10.30
CA ARG A 132 -10.83 -26.56 10.69
C ARG A 132 -11.53 -27.49 9.70
N ILE A 133 -10.90 -28.61 9.38
CA ILE A 133 -11.40 -29.59 8.38
C ILE A 133 -12.78 -30.20 8.72
N GLY A 134 -13.22 -30.10 9.98
CA GLY A 134 -14.56 -30.53 10.40
C GLY A 134 -15.68 -29.53 10.08
N SER A 135 -15.35 -28.30 9.72
CA SER A 135 -16.28 -27.30 9.19
C SER A 135 -16.17 -27.23 7.67
N THR A 136 -17.20 -26.76 6.99
CA THR A 136 -17.14 -26.41 5.55
C THR A 136 -17.24 -24.90 5.32
N GLN A 137 -17.31 -24.10 6.38
CA GLN A 137 -17.50 -22.65 6.32
C GLN A 137 -16.50 -21.95 7.25
N CYS A 138 -16.05 -20.75 6.85
CA CYS A 138 -15.35 -19.82 7.74
C CYS A 138 -16.37 -19.02 8.55
N GLY A 139 -15.97 -18.62 9.77
CA GLY A 139 -16.83 -17.86 10.68
C GLY A 139 -17.89 -18.72 11.40
N GLU A 140 -18.27 -18.29 12.60
CA GLU A 140 -19.31 -18.96 13.39
C GLU A 140 -20.68 -18.32 13.10
N GLY A 141 -21.66 -19.14 12.72
CA GLY A 141 -23.06 -18.72 12.57
C GLY A 141 -23.59 -18.66 11.13
N PRO A 142 -24.83 -18.16 10.94
CA PRO A 142 -25.56 -18.23 9.66
C PRO A 142 -24.96 -17.39 8.51
N GLY A 143 -23.95 -16.56 8.78
CA GLY A 143 -23.23 -15.76 7.79
C GLY A 143 -21.91 -16.37 7.31
N GLY A 144 -21.59 -17.61 7.70
CA GLY A 144 -20.37 -18.28 7.23
C GLY A 144 -20.45 -18.67 5.75
N TYR A 145 -19.33 -18.59 5.04
CA TYR A 145 -19.23 -18.93 3.61
C TYR A 145 -18.29 -20.10 3.38
N ARG A 146 -18.57 -20.90 2.32
CA ARG A 146 -17.76 -22.07 1.93
C ARG A 146 -16.63 -21.72 0.99
N ALA A 147 -16.93 -20.83 0.06
CA ALA A 147 -16.00 -20.18 -0.83
C ALA A 147 -16.60 -18.85 -1.29
N LEU A 148 -15.76 -17.88 -1.63
CA LEU A 148 -16.10 -16.60 -2.25
C LEU A 148 -15.44 -16.54 -3.61
N LEU A 149 -16.21 -16.25 -4.65
CA LEU A 149 -15.70 -15.98 -5.99
C LEU A 149 -15.66 -14.47 -6.19
N GLY A 150 -14.44 -13.92 -6.18
CA GLY A 150 -14.19 -12.50 -6.38
C GLY A 150 -14.31 -12.01 -7.83
N HIS A 151 -14.27 -10.69 -7.98
CA HIS A 151 -14.53 -10.00 -9.25
C HIS A 151 -13.43 -10.21 -10.31
N GLU A 152 -12.21 -10.58 -9.94
CA GLU A 152 -11.11 -10.80 -10.90
C GLU A 152 -11.43 -11.95 -11.89
N TYR A 153 -12.16 -12.98 -11.44
CA TYR A 153 -12.63 -14.07 -12.31
C TYR A 153 -13.78 -13.67 -13.25
N LEU A 154 -14.33 -12.47 -13.06
CA LEU A 154 -15.46 -11.95 -13.81
C LEU A 154 -15.05 -10.79 -14.73
N ALA A 155 -13.83 -10.25 -14.53
CA ALA A 155 -13.36 -9.00 -15.10
C ALA A 155 -13.43 -8.92 -16.64
N SER A 156 -13.25 -10.03 -17.36
CA SER A 156 -13.28 -10.08 -18.83
C SER A 156 -14.64 -10.49 -19.42
N HIS A 157 -15.67 -10.63 -18.58
CA HIS A 157 -16.93 -11.26 -18.93
C HIS A 157 -18.13 -10.44 -18.52
N ARG A 158 -19.28 -10.83 -19.09
CA ARG A 158 -20.59 -10.44 -18.56
C ARG A 158 -21.25 -11.63 -17.85
N VAL A 159 -21.70 -11.36 -16.64
CA VAL A 159 -22.38 -12.30 -15.75
C VAL A 159 -23.87 -12.07 -15.85
N ILE A 160 -24.64 -13.12 -16.14
CA ILE A 160 -26.09 -13.05 -16.24
C ILE A 160 -26.70 -13.90 -15.14
N PHE A 161 -27.48 -13.31 -14.24
CA PHE A 161 -28.24 -13.97 -13.19
C PHE A 161 -29.74 -13.97 -13.54
N ASP A 162 -30.28 -15.13 -13.91
CA ASP A 162 -31.71 -15.34 -14.14
C ASP A 162 -32.35 -15.93 -12.88
N TYR A 163 -32.73 -15.03 -11.96
CA TYR A 163 -33.36 -15.37 -10.69
C TYR A 163 -34.68 -16.14 -10.86
N ALA A 164 -35.42 -15.91 -11.95
CA ALA A 164 -36.71 -16.56 -12.15
C ALA A 164 -36.57 -18.05 -12.52
N ASN A 165 -35.48 -18.39 -13.22
CA ASN A 165 -35.21 -19.77 -13.64
C ASN A 165 -34.12 -20.46 -12.81
N ASN A 166 -33.58 -19.81 -11.78
CA ASN A 166 -32.46 -20.30 -10.97
C ASN A 166 -31.26 -20.68 -11.84
N ARG A 167 -30.87 -19.79 -12.76
CA ARG A 167 -29.73 -20.01 -13.64
C ARG A 167 -28.81 -18.81 -13.66
N TRP A 168 -27.56 -19.07 -13.95
CA TRP A 168 -26.61 -18.02 -14.24
C TRP A 168 -25.68 -18.43 -15.39
N ALA A 169 -25.08 -17.46 -16.07
CA ALA A 169 -24.14 -17.73 -17.14
C ALA A 169 -23.04 -16.69 -17.17
N LEU A 170 -21.84 -17.13 -17.53
CA LEU A 170 -20.74 -16.26 -17.88
C LEU A 170 -20.63 -16.24 -19.41
N LEU A 171 -20.66 -15.06 -20.00
CA LEU A 171 -20.51 -14.89 -21.44
C LEU A 171 -19.39 -13.90 -21.71
N PRO A 172 -18.65 -14.02 -22.83
CA PRO A 172 -17.74 -12.96 -23.24
C PRO A 172 -18.50 -11.64 -23.35
N SER A 173 -17.86 -10.57 -22.89
CA SER A 173 -18.39 -9.23 -23.19
C SER A 173 -18.36 -9.00 -24.70
N LYS A 174 -19.39 -8.31 -25.19
CA LYS A 174 -19.48 -7.87 -26.59
C LYS A 174 -19.27 -6.37 -26.73
N ARG A 175 -19.19 -5.69 -25.59
CA ARG A 175 -19.04 -4.25 -25.52
C ARG A 175 -17.54 -3.96 -25.41
N PRO A 176 -17.08 -2.82 -25.93
CA PRO A 176 -15.72 -2.39 -25.64
C PRO A 176 -15.57 -2.25 -24.12
N GLU A 177 -14.38 -2.56 -23.62
CA GLU A 177 -14.02 -2.24 -22.26
C GLU A 177 -14.23 -0.73 -22.06
N ARG A 178 -15.11 -0.39 -21.13
CA ARG A 178 -15.35 0.98 -20.77
C ARG A 178 -14.34 1.29 -19.68
N ARG A 179 -13.40 2.17 -20.01
CA ARG A 179 -12.61 2.84 -18.98
C ARG A 179 -13.50 3.92 -18.36
N ILE A 180 -14.46 3.53 -17.51
CA ILE A 180 -15.14 4.51 -16.69
C ILE A 180 -14.17 4.90 -15.60
N ASN A 181 -13.65 6.12 -15.67
CA ASN A 181 -13.22 6.74 -14.43
C ASN A 181 -14.49 7.22 -13.71
N ALA A 182 -14.90 6.49 -12.66
CA ALA A 182 -16.12 6.82 -11.91
C ALA A 182 -16.07 8.26 -11.37
N HIS A 183 -14.89 8.73 -10.97
CA HIS A 183 -14.67 10.12 -10.57
C HIS A 183 -14.91 11.08 -11.73
N GLN A 184 -14.53 10.73 -12.97
CA GLN A 184 -14.82 11.57 -14.14
C GLN A 184 -16.32 11.65 -14.43
N LEU A 185 -17.03 10.53 -14.35
CA LEU A 185 -18.48 10.52 -14.54
C LEU A 185 -19.17 11.37 -13.47
N LEU A 186 -18.81 11.18 -12.21
CA LEU A 186 -19.35 11.94 -11.09
C LEU A 186 -18.99 13.43 -11.20
N LEU A 187 -17.77 13.75 -11.67
CA LEU A 187 -17.35 15.13 -11.92
C LEU A 187 -18.19 15.80 -13.02
N ASP A 188 -18.44 15.07 -14.12
CA ASP A 188 -19.28 15.56 -15.21
C ASP A 188 -20.73 15.80 -14.75
N GLU A 189 -21.27 14.88 -13.94
CA GLU A 189 -22.60 15.02 -13.32
C GLU A 189 -22.66 16.20 -12.35
N GLU A 190 -21.64 16.38 -11.51
CA GLU A 190 -21.52 17.48 -10.56
C GLU A 190 -21.48 18.84 -11.28
N ILE A 191 -20.66 18.96 -12.33
CA ILE A 191 -20.57 20.19 -13.15
C ILE A 191 -21.90 20.44 -13.90
N ALA A 192 -22.56 19.40 -14.39
CA ALA A 192 -23.84 19.57 -15.08
C ALA A 192 -24.97 20.01 -14.13
N ALA A 193 -24.96 19.53 -12.89
CA ALA A 193 -25.98 19.84 -11.88
C ALA A 193 -25.75 21.21 -11.20
N HIS A 194 -24.49 21.53 -10.88
CA HIS A 194 -24.13 22.65 -10.00
C HIS A 194 -23.28 23.73 -10.71
N GLY A 195 -22.88 23.52 -11.96
CA GLY A 195 -21.99 24.43 -12.68
C GLY A 195 -20.64 24.57 -11.98
N GLU A 196 -20.09 25.78 -11.98
CA GLU A 196 -18.85 26.16 -11.27
C GLU A 196 -19.15 26.83 -9.92
N ASP A 197 -20.27 26.51 -9.27
CA ASP A 197 -20.58 27.06 -7.94
C ASP A 197 -19.45 26.72 -6.95
N PRO A 198 -18.81 27.73 -6.32
CA PRO A 198 -17.75 27.51 -5.34
C PRO A 198 -18.18 26.69 -4.13
N VAL A 199 -19.47 26.72 -3.72
CA VAL A 199 -19.97 25.96 -2.55
C VAL A 199 -19.69 24.45 -2.67
N HIS A 200 -19.61 23.95 -3.91
CA HIS A 200 -19.34 22.56 -4.26
C HIS A 200 -17.85 22.28 -4.51
N GLY A 201 -16.96 23.24 -4.23
CA GLY A 201 -15.55 23.13 -4.61
C GLY A 201 -14.79 22.02 -3.89
N LEU A 202 -15.15 21.66 -2.64
CA LEU A 202 -14.57 20.50 -1.95
C LEU A 202 -14.94 19.19 -2.64
N ASP A 203 -16.23 18.91 -2.81
CA ASP A 203 -16.70 17.68 -3.47
C ASP A 203 -16.13 17.59 -4.90
N ARG A 204 -16.09 18.71 -5.62
CA ARG A 204 -15.47 18.80 -6.95
C ARG A 204 -13.97 18.52 -6.91
N ALA A 205 -13.25 19.02 -5.91
CA ALA A 205 -11.82 18.78 -5.78
C ALA A 205 -11.51 17.31 -5.52
N GLU A 206 -12.26 16.62 -4.67
CA GLU A 206 -12.11 15.18 -4.45
C GLU A 206 -12.26 14.38 -5.75
N LEU A 207 -13.28 14.72 -6.54
CA LEU A 207 -13.50 14.10 -7.86
C LEU A 207 -12.38 14.44 -8.84
N LEU A 208 -11.87 15.67 -8.81
CA LEU A 208 -10.72 16.11 -9.63
C LEU A 208 -9.43 15.35 -9.28
N VAL A 209 -9.18 15.09 -7.99
CA VAL A 209 -8.07 14.24 -7.53
C VAL A 209 -8.24 12.82 -8.04
N GLY A 210 -9.46 12.26 -7.96
CA GLY A 210 -9.77 10.92 -8.48
C GLY A 210 -9.59 10.76 -10.01
N VAL A 211 -9.50 11.85 -10.76
CA VAL A 211 -9.16 11.85 -12.20
C VAL A 211 -7.74 12.35 -12.50
N GLY A 212 -6.92 12.62 -11.48
CA GLY A 212 -5.54 13.09 -11.63
C GLY A 212 -5.41 14.54 -12.12
N ARG A 213 -6.41 15.39 -11.86
CA ARG A 213 -6.44 16.80 -12.22
C ARG A 213 -6.14 17.71 -11.02
N ASP A 214 -5.02 17.44 -10.36
CA ASP A 214 -4.68 18.05 -9.06
C ASP A 214 -4.61 19.58 -9.09
N ARG A 215 -4.16 20.18 -10.19
CA ARG A 215 -4.15 21.65 -10.35
C ARG A 215 -5.55 22.24 -10.35
N ASP A 216 -6.46 21.59 -11.05
CA ASP A 216 -7.86 22.02 -11.10
C ASP A 216 -8.54 21.78 -9.75
N ALA A 217 -8.15 20.72 -9.02
CA ALA A 217 -8.61 20.47 -7.66
C ALA A 217 -8.16 21.58 -6.69
N VAL A 218 -6.90 22.04 -6.81
CA VAL A 218 -6.41 23.20 -6.05
C VAL A 218 -7.21 24.45 -6.39
N ASP A 219 -7.46 24.72 -7.68
CA ASP A 219 -8.25 25.88 -8.09
C ASP A 219 -9.69 25.80 -7.55
N ALA A 220 -10.30 24.61 -7.52
CA ALA A 220 -11.63 24.40 -6.94
C ALA A 220 -11.66 24.65 -5.42
N LEU A 221 -10.63 24.21 -4.68
CA LEU A 221 -10.52 24.45 -3.22
C LEU A 221 -10.21 25.91 -2.89
N LEU A 222 -9.38 26.57 -3.70
CA LEU A 222 -9.09 27.99 -3.56
C LEU A 222 -10.30 28.86 -3.92
N ALA A 223 -11.14 28.42 -4.87
CA ALA A 223 -12.37 29.11 -5.22
C ALA A 223 -13.46 28.90 -4.17
N TRP A 224 -13.56 27.67 -3.63
CA TRP A 224 -14.44 27.35 -2.50
C TRP A 224 -14.17 28.35 -1.38
N GLN A 225 -12.94 28.35 -0.84
CA GLN A 225 -12.62 28.89 0.49
C GLN A 225 -13.65 28.43 1.55
N PRO A 226 -13.29 28.33 2.83
CA PRO A 226 -14.27 28.06 3.89
C PRO A 226 -15.20 29.27 4.15
N ILE A 227 -15.63 30.00 3.09
CA ILE A 227 -16.55 31.14 3.17
C ILE A 227 -17.94 30.60 3.48
N GLY A 228 -18.21 30.46 4.78
CA GLY A 228 -19.55 30.28 5.29
C GLY A 228 -20.07 28.85 5.33
N ASP A 229 -19.23 27.83 5.14
CA ASP A 229 -19.60 26.47 5.54
C ASP A 229 -19.65 26.42 7.09
N PRO A 230 -20.84 26.25 7.69
CA PRO A 230 -20.96 26.22 9.14
C PRO A 230 -20.36 24.94 9.74
N ASP A 231 -19.98 23.94 8.94
CA ASP A 231 -19.40 22.69 9.39
C ASP A 231 -17.87 22.79 9.56
N PRO A 232 -17.36 22.82 10.81
CA PRO A 232 -15.92 22.89 11.07
C PRO A 232 -15.15 21.67 10.55
N GLU A 233 -15.78 20.49 10.50
CA GLU A 233 -15.13 19.26 10.07
C GLU A 233 -14.85 19.30 8.57
N ARG A 234 -15.84 19.71 7.77
CA ARG A 234 -15.72 19.90 6.32
C ARG A 234 -14.70 21.00 5.98
N ASN A 235 -14.65 22.07 6.76
CA ASN A 235 -13.62 23.11 6.64
C ASN A 235 -12.20 22.57 6.88
N ALA A 236 -12.03 21.73 7.90
CA ALA A 236 -10.76 21.10 8.21
C ALA A 236 -10.35 20.12 7.10
N GLU A 237 -11.26 19.28 6.62
CA GLU A 237 -11.03 18.34 5.52
C GLU A 237 -10.55 19.03 4.25
N GLY A 238 -11.25 20.07 3.80
CA GLY A 238 -10.85 20.81 2.59
C GLY A 238 -9.53 21.55 2.75
N THR A 239 -9.22 22.05 3.95
CA THR A 239 -7.92 22.66 4.27
C THR A 239 -6.79 21.62 4.17
N VAL A 240 -7.01 20.43 4.72
CA VAL A 240 -6.04 19.31 4.66
C VAL A 240 -5.84 18.81 3.23
N LEU A 241 -6.93 18.66 2.46
CA LEU A 241 -6.86 18.25 1.06
C LEU A 241 -6.07 19.28 0.23
N LEU A 242 -6.36 20.56 0.39
CA LEU A 242 -5.65 21.64 -0.30
C LEU A 242 -4.15 21.61 0.04
N ALA A 243 -3.80 21.49 1.32
CA ALA A 243 -2.41 21.41 1.75
C ALA A 243 -1.68 20.18 1.16
N ARG A 244 -2.33 19.01 1.13
CA ARG A 244 -1.78 17.79 0.50
C ARG A 244 -1.51 17.99 -0.99
N LEU A 245 -2.46 18.57 -1.72
CA LEU A 245 -2.30 18.85 -3.14
C LEU A 245 -1.21 19.89 -3.41
N LEU A 246 -1.13 20.94 -2.59
CA LEU A 246 -0.05 21.92 -2.68
C LEU A 246 1.31 21.28 -2.44
N ARG A 247 1.44 20.37 -1.45
CA ARG A 247 2.68 19.57 -1.28
C ARG A 247 2.97 18.72 -2.50
N HIS A 248 1.99 17.97 -3.01
CA HIS A 248 2.16 17.13 -4.19
C HIS A 248 2.64 17.91 -5.41
N LEU A 249 2.20 19.17 -5.56
CA LEU A 249 2.62 20.08 -6.63
C LEU A 249 3.93 20.84 -6.34
N GLY A 250 4.65 20.51 -5.26
CA GLY A 250 5.89 21.17 -4.84
C GLY A 250 5.70 22.58 -4.24
N ARG A 251 4.46 23.01 -3.97
CA ARG A 251 4.10 24.32 -3.39
C ARG A 251 4.09 24.28 -1.87
N HIS A 252 5.21 23.84 -1.26
CA HIS A 252 5.31 23.57 0.17
C HIS A 252 5.00 24.78 1.07
N THR A 253 5.54 25.96 0.75
CA THR A 253 5.28 27.18 1.52
C THR A 253 3.79 27.47 1.63
N GLU A 254 3.07 27.37 0.50
CA GLU A 254 1.62 27.60 0.46
C GLU A 254 0.86 26.51 1.23
N ALA A 255 1.30 25.25 1.16
CA ALA A 255 0.72 24.18 1.96
C ALA A 255 0.82 24.47 3.47
N TRP A 256 1.95 25.00 3.94
CA TRP A 256 2.15 25.37 5.34
C TRP A 256 1.34 26.60 5.73
N GLU A 257 1.19 27.59 4.85
CA GLU A 257 0.34 28.75 5.08
C GLU A 257 -1.13 28.35 5.22
N VAL A 258 -1.61 27.42 4.39
CA VAL A 258 -2.97 26.86 4.48
C VAL A 258 -3.19 26.14 5.81
N LEU A 259 -2.26 25.29 6.23
CA LEU A 259 -2.35 24.58 7.50
C LEU A 259 -2.16 25.48 8.74
N GLY A 260 -1.45 26.60 8.61
CA GLY A 260 -1.26 27.58 9.68
C GLY A 260 -2.56 28.25 10.14
N GLY A 261 -3.66 28.12 9.38
CA GLY A 261 -5.00 28.54 9.79
C GLY A 261 -5.73 27.56 10.71
N MET A 262 -5.24 26.31 10.83
CA MET A 262 -5.83 25.30 11.71
C MET A 262 -5.29 25.41 13.13
N SER A 263 -6.09 25.05 14.13
CA SER A 263 -5.54 24.94 15.49
C SER A 263 -4.61 23.72 15.60
N PRO A 264 -3.62 23.76 16.50
CA PRO A 264 -2.76 22.60 16.78
C PRO A 264 -3.55 21.32 17.12
N GLY A 265 -4.66 21.45 17.87
CA GLY A 265 -5.55 20.33 18.16
C GLY A 265 -6.27 19.77 16.91
N ASP A 266 -6.73 20.64 16.00
CA ASP A 266 -7.36 20.18 14.75
C ASP A 266 -6.36 19.45 13.85
N LEU A 267 -5.10 19.88 13.84
CA LEU A 267 -4.04 19.16 13.11
C LEU A 267 -3.79 17.76 13.67
N VAL A 268 -3.98 17.54 14.97
CA VAL A 268 -3.92 16.20 15.58
C VAL A 268 -5.12 15.37 15.13
N ASP A 269 -6.34 15.93 15.25
CA ASP A 269 -7.58 15.23 14.92
C ASP A 269 -7.66 14.83 13.44
N GLN A 270 -7.13 15.67 12.55
CA GLN A 270 -7.07 15.44 11.11
C GLN A 270 -5.82 14.66 10.66
N GLY A 271 -5.01 14.17 11.61
CA GLY A 271 -3.81 13.40 11.31
C GLY A 271 -2.75 14.15 10.49
N GLN A 272 -2.68 15.48 10.61
CA GLN A 272 -1.71 16.33 9.90
C GLN A 272 -0.55 16.81 10.78
N ILE A 273 -0.62 16.63 12.11
CA ILE A 273 0.39 17.20 13.02
C ILE A 273 1.82 16.74 12.71
N VAL A 274 2.04 15.43 12.49
CA VAL A 274 3.38 14.89 12.21
C VAL A 274 3.93 15.44 10.90
N GLY A 275 3.14 15.37 9.81
CA GLY A 275 3.56 15.87 8.51
C GLY A 275 3.83 17.37 8.49
N THR A 276 3.03 18.16 9.22
CA THR A 276 3.22 19.62 9.31
C THR A 276 4.49 19.97 10.06
N VAL A 277 4.69 19.36 11.23
CA VAL A 277 5.87 19.59 12.07
C VAL A 277 7.16 19.18 11.35
N ASN A 278 7.19 17.99 10.75
CA ASN A 278 8.35 17.53 10.00
C ASN A 278 8.61 18.38 8.75
N GLY A 279 7.56 18.78 8.04
CA GLY A 279 7.65 19.67 6.88
C GLY A 279 8.28 21.02 7.24
N LEU A 280 7.77 21.70 8.27
CA LEU A 280 8.34 22.95 8.80
C LEU A 280 9.81 22.78 9.21
N ALA A 281 10.14 21.69 9.90
CA ALA A 281 11.51 21.41 10.32
C ALA A 281 12.47 21.17 9.15
N ILE A 282 12.02 20.49 8.09
CA ILE A 282 12.77 20.27 6.85
C ILE A 282 13.02 21.58 6.10
N ASP A 283 12.08 22.53 6.18
CA ASP A 283 12.22 23.88 5.61
C ASP A 283 13.01 24.85 6.51
N GLY A 284 13.55 24.37 7.63
CA GLY A 284 14.38 25.14 8.55
C GLY A 284 13.58 26.02 9.53
N ARG A 285 12.26 25.88 9.57
CA ARG A 285 11.35 26.55 10.51
C ARG A 285 11.22 25.74 11.81
N THR A 286 12.34 25.29 12.36
CA THR A 286 12.37 24.33 13.49
C THR A 286 11.73 24.87 14.77
N GLU A 287 11.91 26.16 15.08
CA GLU A 287 11.30 26.75 16.28
C GLU A 287 9.77 26.80 16.20
N GLU A 288 9.24 27.15 15.03
CA GLU A 288 7.81 27.14 14.78
C GLU A 288 7.24 25.73 14.81
N ALA A 289 7.95 24.76 14.22
CA ALA A 289 7.58 23.35 14.28
C ALA A 289 7.50 22.85 15.72
N ARG A 290 8.46 23.25 16.57
CA ARG A 290 8.50 22.91 17.99
C ARG A 290 7.32 23.52 18.75
N GLN A 291 7.11 24.82 18.60
CA GLN A 291 5.97 25.51 19.22
C GLN A 291 4.65 24.82 18.85
N LEU A 292 4.46 24.52 17.56
CA LEU A 292 3.26 23.83 17.06
C LEU A 292 3.07 22.45 17.72
N ALA A 293 4.13 21.64 17.81
CA ALA A 293 4.06 20.31 18.39
C ALA A 293 3.79 20.36 19.92
N GLU A 294 4.38 21.32 20.62
CA GLU A 294 4.16 21.55 22.05
C GLU A 294 2.70 21.96 22.32
N GLU A 295 2.20 22.98 21.61
CA GLU A 295 0.80 23.42 21.71
C GLU A 295 -0.19 22.32 21.34
N ALA A 296 0.10 21.51 20.32
CA ALA A 296 -0.72 20.36 19.95
C ALA A 296 -0.79 19.33 21.08
N SER A 297 0.32 19.09 21.78
CA SER A 297 0.38 18.15 22.91
C SER A 297 -0.37 18.65 24.15
N GLU A 298 -0.50 19.97 24.31
CA GLU A 298 -1.32 20.60 25.36
C GLU A 298 -2.81 20.57 25.01
N GLN A 299 -3.17 20.78 23.74
CA GLN A 299 -4.57 20.79 23.29
C GLN A 299 -5.19 19.39 23.13
N ARG A 300 -4.35 18.36 22.95
CA ARG A 300 -4.73 16.94 22.84
C ARG A 300 -3.80 16.09 23.69
N GLU A 301 -3.94 16.20 25.01
CA GLU A 301 -3.12 15.43 25.97
C GLU A 301 -3.27 13.91 25.82
N ASP A 302 -4.40 13.45 25.26
CA ASP A 302 -4.71 12.05 24.97
C ASP A 302 -4.25 11.59 23.58
N GLY A 303 -3.78 12.51 22.73
CA GLY A 303 -3.34 12.24 21.36
C GLY A 303 -1.86 11.83 21.28
N GLY A 304 -1.59 10.56 20.98
CA GLY A 304 -0.22 10.04 20.77
C GLY A 304 0.55 10.75 19.65
N TRP A 305 -0.13 11.22 18.60
CA TRP A 305 0.50 11.80 17.41
C TRP A 305 1.24 13.13 17.66
N ALA A 306 0.80 13.96 18.61
CA ALA A 306 1.54 15.16 18.99
C ALA A 306 2.88 14.80 19.66
N ARG A 307 2.90 13.72 20.46
CA ARG A 307 4.15 13.19 21.03
C ARG A 307 5.06 12.62 19.96
N VAL A 308 4.51 11.95 18.94
CA VAL A 308 5.29 11.48 17.78
C VAL A 308 5.97 12.65 17.06
N ALA A 309 5.24 13.76 16.85
CA ALA A 309 5.80 14.95 16.21
C ALA A 309 6.95 15.58 17.03
N LEU A 310 6.79 15.68 18.36
CA LEU A 310 7.87 16.12 19.25
C LEU A 310 9.08 15.19 19.18
N ALA A 311 8.86 13.87 19.14
CA ALA A 311 9.95 12.91 19.06
C ALA A 311 10.75 13.01 17.77
N ASP A 312 10.10 13.20 16.62
CA ASP A 312 10.78 13.39 15.33
C ASP A 312 11.63 14.70 15.35
N LEU A 313 11.14 15.78 15.99
CA LEU A 313 11.92 17.01 16.19
C LEU A 313 13.12 16.81 17.11
N ASP A 314 12.90 16.18 18.25
CA ASP A 314 13.95 15.93 19.24
C ASP A 314 15.05 15.03 18.67
N LEU A 315 14.69 14.02 17.86
CA LEU A 315 15.63 13.22 17.10
C LEU A 315 16.49 14.09 16.17
N ARG A 316 15.88 14.99 15.40
CA ARG A 316 16.58 15.90 14.48
C ARG A 316 17.52 16.87 15.20
N GLU A 317 17.16 17.30 16.39
CA GLU A 317 17.98 18.17 17.25
C GLU A 317 19.04 17.42 18.08
N GLY A 318 19.01 16.09 18.07
CA GLY A 318 19.92 15.26 18.86
C GLY A 318 19.54 15.12 20.34
N LYS A 319 18.31 15.48 20.73
CA LYS A 319 17.73 15.28 22.06
C LYS A 319 17.16 13.85 22.20
N LEU A 320 18.05 12.87 22.16
CA LEU A 320 17.67 11.47 21.95
C LEU A 320 16.89 10.85 23.12
N ASP A 321 17.15 11.29 24.36
CA ASP A 321 16.40 10.83 25.53
C ASP A 321 14.96 11.35 25.49
N ASP A 322 14.75 12.63 25.18
CA ASP A 322 13.43 13.25 25.04
C ASP A 322 12.62 12.60 23.91
N ALA A 323 13.27 12.37 22.75
CA ALA A 323 12.65 11.67 21.63
C ALA A 323 12.17 10.26 22.01
N ARG A 324 12.99 9.52 22.77
CA ARG A 324 12.61 8.19 23.27
C ARG A 324 11.41 8.28 24.22
N ASP A 325 11.43 9.21 25.16
CA ASP A 325 10.39 9.35 26.17
C ASP A 325 9.05 9.76 25.55
N HIS A 326 9.06 10.64 24.54
CA HIS A 326 7.88 10.99 23.77
C HIS A 326 7.29 9.81 22.99
N LEU A 327 8.11 8.96 22.35
CA LEU A 327 7.61 7.77 21.66
C LEU A 327 7.05 6.72 22.62
N LEU A 328 7.64 6.57 23.80
CA LEU A 328 7.12 5.67 24.84
C LEU A 328 5.77 6.17 25.38
N GLU A 329 5.61 7.48 25.55
CA GLU A 329 4.34 8.08 25.95
C GLU A 329 3.27 7.96 24.86
N ALA A 330 3.62 8.18 23.59
CA ALA A 330 2.71 7.94 22.46
C ALA A 330 2.17 6.50 22.47
N ALA A 331 3.07 5.51 22.59
CA ALA A 331 2.69 4.11 22.68
C ALA A 331 1.81 3.78 23.90
N ARG A 332 2.04 4.47 25.03
CA ARG A 332 1.22 4.35 26.24
C ARG A 332 -0.20 4.88 26.02
N LEU A 333 -0.33 6.06 25.40
CA LEU A 333 -1.62 6.70 25.09
C LEU A 333 -2.45 5.85 24.12
N GLU A 334 -1.82 5.24 23.11
CA GLU A 334 -2.46 4.32 22.17
C GLU A 334 -2.80 2.95 22.77
N GLY A 335 -2.24 2.63 23.94
CA GLY A 335 -2.42 1.32 24.57
C GLY A 335 -1.77 0.16 23.81
N TYR A 336 -0.76 0.46 22.97
CA TYR A 336 -0.07 -0.51 22.13
C TYR A 336 1.46 -0.42 22.32
N PRO A 337 2.08 -1.34 23.09
CA PRO A 337 3.52 -1.28 23.40
C PRO A 337 4.46 -1.41 22.18
N ASP A 338 3.95 -1.97 21.09
CA ASP A 338 4.65 -2.13 19.81
C ASP A 338 4.30 -1.00 18.81
N ALA A 339 3.70 0.11 19.28
CA ALA A 339 3.52 1.30 18.45
C ALA A 339 4.88 1.95 18.13
N HIS A 340 4.94 2.61 16.98
CA HIS A 340 6.06 3.45 16.53
C HIS A 340 7.44 2.76 16.53
N LEU A 341 7.49 1.44 16.35
CA LEU A 341 8.74 0.67 16.45
C LEU A 341 9.83 1.18 15.49
N LEU A 342 9.48 1.63 14.29
CA LEU A 342 10.47 2.13 13.32
C LEU A 342 11.06 3.46 13.79
N ARG A 343 10.25 4.39 14.30
CA ARG A 343 10.72 5.64 14.92
C ARG A 343 11.60 5.36 16.13
N ARG A 344 11.22 4.41 16.99
CA ARG A 344 12.03 3.99 18.14
C ARG A 344 13.36 3.37 17.70
N ALA A 345 13.37 2.61 16.61
CA ALA A 345 14.59 2.04 16.03
C ALA A 345 15.53 3.12 15.48
N ARG A 346 14.98 4.18 14.87
CA ARG A 346 15.73 5.38 14.43
C ARG A 346 16.38 6.08 15.62
N VAL A 347 15.63 6.35 16.69
CA VAL A 347 16.15 6.99 17.91
C VAL A 347 17.25 6.14 18.56
N ALA A 348 17.05 4.83 18.68
CA ALA A 348 18.08 3.92 19.22
C ALA A 348 19.35 3.94 18.37
N LEU A 349 19.24 3.91 17.04
CA LEU A 349 20.38 3.99 16.14
C LEU A 349 21.13 5.33 16.30
N ALA A 350 20.41 6.45 16.34
CA ALA A 350 21.00 7.78 16.55
C ALA A 350 21.71 7.89 17.91
N ALA A 351 21.25 7.15 18.92
CA ALA A 351 21.88 7.07 20.25
C ALA A 351 23.12 6.17 20.28
N GLY A 352 23.51 5.58 19.14
CA GLY A 352 24.58 4.60 19.06
C GLY A 352 24.19 3.20 19.57
N ASP A 353 22.94 2.99 19.96
CA ASP A 353 22.40 1.69 20.34
C ASP A 353 21.94 0.90 19.11
N ARG A 354 22.92 0.51 18.29
CA ARG A 354 22.69 -0.30 17.08
C ARG A 354 21.98 -1.62 17.40
N VAL A 355 22.32 -2.26 18.53
CA VAL A 355 21.74 -3.55 18.92
C VAL A 355 20.28 -3.39 19.34
N GLY A 356 19.94 -2.33 20.10
CA GLY A 356 18.56 -2.00 20.43
C GLY A 356 17.72 -1.67 19.19
N SER A 357 18.30 -0.93 18.23
CA SER A 357 17.67 -0.66 16.94
C SER A 357 17.37 -1.97 16.18
N MET A 358 18.34 -2.88 16.06
CA MET A 358 18.12 -4.20 15.45
C MET A 358 17.01 -4.98 16.16
N ALA A 359 16.95 -4.96 17.50
CA ALA A 359 15.90 -5.65 18.24
C ALA A 359 14.49 -5.14 17.91
N LEU A 360 14.32 -3.82 17.77
CA LEU A 360 13.06 -3.18 17.40
C LEU A 360 12.66 -3.53 15.95
N VAL A 361 13.60 -3.51 15.01
CA VAL A 361 13.33 -3.85 13.61
C VAL A 361 13.04 -5.35 13.44
N ARG A 362 13.69 -6.22 14.20
CA ARG A 362 13.32 -7.65 14.26
C ARG A 362 11.90 -7.84 14.76
N ARG A 363 11.46 -7.04 15.73
CA ARG A 363 10.07 -7.05 16.19
C ARG A 363 9.11 -6.60 15.08
N LEU A 364 9.47 -5.57 14.31
CA LEU A 364 8.71 -5.16 13.11
C LEU A 364 8.60 -6.29 12.10
N LEU A 365 9.71 -6.94 11.71
CA LEU A 365 9.67 -8.07 10.76
C LEU A 365 8.88 -9.27 11.30
N GLN A 366 8.82 -9.46 12.62
CA GLN A 366 7.95 -10.47 13.19
C GLN A 366 6.46 -10.12 13.01
N LEU A 367 6.10 -8.85 13.12
CA LEU A 367 4.73 -8.36 12.99
C LEU A 367 4.31 -8.17 11.52
N TYR A 368 5.24 -7.75 10.66
CA TYR A 368 5.06 -7.34 9.28
C TYR A 368 6.16 -7.94 8.38
N PRO A 369 6.20 -9.28 8.21
CA PRO A 369 7.29 -9.92 7.47
C PRO A 369 7.36 -9.53 5.99
N GLY A 370 6.26 -9.03 5.40
CA GLY A 370 6.19 -8.60 3.99
C GLY A 370 6.43 -7.11 3.76
N ASP A 371 6.64 -6.32 4.82
CA ASP A 371 6.87 -4.88 4.72
C ASP A 371 8.36 -4.61 4.46
N GLY A 372 8.68 -4.44 3.17
CA GLY A 372 10.04 -4.37 2.66
C GLY A 372 10.92 -3.25 3.24
N PRO A 373 10.42 -2.02 3.47
CA PRO A 373 11.15 -0.98 4.19
C PRO A 373 11.80 -1.42 5.52
N TYR A 374 11.16 -2.29 6.31
CA TYR A 374 11.75 -2.79 7.57
C TYR A 374 12.92 -3.74 7.31
N LEU A 375 12.82 -4.56 6.27
CA LEU A 375 13.92 -5.43 5.85
C LEU A 375 15.12 -4.59 5.41
N TRP A 376 14.87 -3.53 4.65
CA TRP A 376 15.91 -2.61 4.20
C TRP A 376 16.59 -1.90 5.36
N PHE A 377 15.81 -1.38 6.31
CA PHE A 377 16.36 -0.77 7.51
C PHE A 377 17.27 -1.77 8.25
N TYR A 378 16.84 -3.02 8.41
CA TYR A 378 17.65 -4.03 9.09
C TYR A 378 18.95 -4.33 8.34
N ALA A 379 18.90 -4.46 7.01
CA ALA A 379 20.09 -4.67 6.19
C ALA A 379 21.14 -3.57 6.42
N MET A 380 20.71 -2.31 6.54
CA MET A 380 21.61 -1.18 6.80
C MET A 380 22.25 -1.17 8.21
N LEU A 381 21.75 -1.98 9.15
CA LEU A 381 22.33 -2.14 10.48
C LEU A 381 23.43 -3.21 10.53
N VAL A 382 23.61 -3.98 9.45
CA VAL A 382 24.62 -5.05 9.34
C VAL A 382 26.00 -4.42 9.14
N GLN A 383 26.89 -4.57 10.12
CA GLN A 383 28.24 -4.00 10.07
C GLN A 383 29.35 -5.05 10.26
N THR A 384 29.02 -6.19 10.86
CA THR A 384 29.97 -7.27 11.16
C THR A 384 29.52 -8.58 10.53
N PRO A 385 30.45 -9.55 10.32
CA PRO A 385 30.08 -10.88 9.85
C PRO A 385 29.04 -11.56 10.75
N GLN A 386 29.09 -11.34 12.06
CA GLN A 386 28.11 -11.89 13.00
C GLN A 386 26.73 -11.26 12.83
N ASP A 387 26.66 -9.97 12.50
CA ASP A 387 25.38 -9.33 12.15
C ASP A 387 24.82 -9.92 10.85
N ALA A 388 25.67 -10.15 9.85
CA ALA A 388 25.26 -10.71 8.56
C ALA A 388 24.70 -12.13 8.72
N GLU A 389 25.38 -12.99 9.49
CA GLU A 389 24.88 -14.34 9.82
C GLU A 389 23.51 -14.28 10.52
N ARG A 390 23.36 -13.38 11.50
CA ARG A 390 22.08 -13.21 12.21
C ARG A 390 20.99 -12.65 11.30
N PHE A 391 21.32 -11.66 10.48
CA PHE A 391 20.39 -11.05 9.54
C PHE A 391 19.88 -12.07 8.52
N ALA A 392 20.76 -12.92 7.96
CA ALA A 392 20.37 -13.98 7.05
C ALA A 392 19.37 -14.96 7.69
N VAL A 393 19.61 -15.37 8.95
CA VAL A 393 18.69 -16.27 9.68
C VAL A 393 17.33 -15.59 9.94
N ASP A 394 17.33 -14.32 10.37
CA ASP A 394 16.09 -13.58 10.61
C ASP A 394 15.31 -13.34 9.30
N LEU A 395 16.02 -13.05 8.20
CA LEU A 395 15.46 -12.88 6.86
C LEU A 395 14.82 -14.18 6.37
N GLU A 396 15.52 -15.31 6.47
CA GLU A 396 14.98 -16.63 6.12
C GLU A 396 13.73 -16.94 6.94
N ALA A 397 13.77 -16.69 8.26
CA ALA A 397 12.63 -16.91 9.14
C ALA A 397 11.43 -16.01 8.80
N ALA A 398 11.66 -14.76 8.40
CA ALA A 398 10.59 -13.85 7.95
C ALA A 398 10.00 -14.32 6.61
N MET A 399 10.84 -14.64 5.63
CA MET A 399 10.40 -15.07 4.29
C MET A 399 9.74 -16.44 4.27
N ALA A 400 10.13 -17.34 5.18
CA ALA A 400 9.48 -18.64 5.36
C ALA A 400 8.03 -18.53 5.86
N ARG A 401 7.66 -17.37 6.42
CA ARG A 401 6.29 -17.08 6.84
C ARG A 401 5.44 -16.48 5.74
N LEU A 402 6.00 -16.06 4.62
CA LEU A 402 5.24 -15.45 3.53
C LEU A 402 4.95 -16.46 2.42
N HIS A 403 3.88 -16.21 1.67
CA HIS A 403 3.74 -16.85 0.37
C HIS A 403 4.86 -16.36 -0.56
N PRO A 404 5.34 -17.21 -1.49
CA PRO A 404 6.39 -16.81 -2.44
C PRO A 404 6.07 -15.52 -3.21
N PHE A 405 4.82 -15.36 -3.67
CA PHE A 405 4.37 -14.17 -4.40
C PHE A 405 4.12 -12.93 -3.52
N SER A 406 4.16 -13.07 -2.20
CA SER A 406 3.99 -11.95 -1.25
C SER A 406 5.33 -11.46 -0.70
N ARG A 407 6.45 -11.99 -1.20
CA ARG A 407 7.78 -11.57 -0.77
C ARG A 407 8.09 -10.18 -1.35
N PRO A 408 8.71 -9.27 -0.57
CA PRO A 408 9.13 -7.96 -1.08
C PRO A 408 10.42 -8.11 -1.91
N LEU A 409 10.27 -8.57 -3.16
CA LEU A 409 11.39 -9.00 -4.02
C LEU A 409 12.45 -7.90 -4.23
N ASP A 410 12.04 -6.65 -4.37
CA ASP A 410 12.92 -5.49 -4.47
C ASP A 410 13.80 -5.32 -3.22
N PHE A 411 13.21 -5.35 -2.03
CA PHE A 411 13.98 -5.26 -0.80
C PHE A 411 14.80 -6.51 -0.49
N LEU A 412 14.41 -7.67 -1.03
CA LEU A 412 15.25 -8.87 -1.00
C LEU A 412 16.49 -8.72 -1.88
N VAL A 413 16.38 -8.11 -3.07
CA VAL A 413 17.55 -7.73 -3.89
C VAL A 413 18.52 -6.89 -3.07
N ALA A 414 18.03 -5.86 -2.40
CA ALA A 414 18.85 -4.97 -1.59
C ALA A 414 19.48 -5.69 -0.38
N ALA A 415 18.72 -6.58 0.28
CA ALA A 415 19.20 -7.36 1.42
C ALA A 415 20.32 -8.34 1.02
N HIS A 416 20.15 -9.07 -0.09
CA HIS A 416 21.18 -10.00 -0.58
C HIS A 416 22.40 -9.27 -1.13
N HIS A 417 22.24 -8.06 -1.66
CA HIS A 417 23.36 -7.19 -2.03
C HIS A 417 24.22 -6.84 -0.81
N VAL A 418 23.60 -6.48 0.33
CA VAL A 418 24.32 -6.23 1.59
C VAL A 418 25.01 -7.49 2.12
N LEU A 419 24.43 -8.66 1.92
CA LEU A 419 25.04 -9.95 2.29
C LEU A 419 26.18 -10.38 1.35
N GLY A 420 26.35 -9.71 0.21
CA GLY A 420 27.35 -10.06 -0.81
C GLY A 420 26.99 -11.33 -1.60
N ASP A 421 25.70 -11.66 -1.69
CA ASP A 421 25.19 -12.83 -2.42
C ASP A 421 24.75 -12.45 -3.84
N ASP A 422 25.73 -12.20 -4.71
CA ASP A 422 25.51 -11.69 -6.07
C ASP A 422 24.63 -12.61 -6.93
N ASP A 423 24.72 -13.94 -6.74
CA ASP A 423 23.92 -14.92 -7.47
C ASP A 423 22.43 -14.74 -7.13
N GLU A 424 22.12 -14.60 -5.84
CA GLU A 424 20.75 -14.39 -5.37
C GLU A 424 20.22 -13.00 -5.74
N VAL A 425 21.08 -11.96 -5.72
CA VAL A 425 20.76 -10.62 -6.24
C VAL A 425 20.28 -10.71 -7.69
N GLN A 426 21.02 -11.38 -8.58
CA GLN A 426 20.63 -11.48 -9.99
C GLN A 426 19.36 -12.31 -10.17
N ARG A 427 19.19 -13.38 -9.40
CA ARG A 427 17.99 -14.21 -9.44
C ARG A 427 16.75 -13.42 -9.04
N LEU A 428 16.81 -12.72 -7.90
CA LEU A 428 15.72 -11.90 -7.37
C LEU A 428 15.45 -10.66 -8.23
N LEU A 429 16.48 -10.04 -8.82
CA LEU A 429 16.32 -8.93 -9.74
C LEU A 429 15.52 -9.36 -10.98
N SER A 430 15.87 -10.51 -11.55
CA SER A 430 15.15 -11.09 -12.69
C SER A 430 13.71 -11.45 -12.34
N GLU A 431 13.51 -12.15 -11.22
CA GLU A 431 12.18 -12.53 -10.72
C GLU A 431 11.32 -11.30 -10.44
N GLY A 432 11.87 -10.31 -9.72
CA GLY A 432 11.18 -9.10 -9.31
C GLY A 432 10.81 -8.19 -10.47
N THR A 433 11.71 -7.99 -11.44
CA THR A 433 11.38 -7.19 -12.63
C THR A 433 10.34 -7.89 -13.53
N ALA A 434 10.40 -9.22 -13.66
CA ALA A 434 9.39 -9.99 -14.38
C ALA A 434 8.02 -9.97 -13.69
N ALA A 435 8.00 -10.00 -12.36
CA ALA A 435 6.75 -9.98 -11.59
C ALA A 435 6.14 -8.58 -11.48
N HIS A 436 6.95 -7.54 -11.26
CA HIS A 436 6.47 -6.20 -10.91
C HIS A 436 6.51 -5.22 -12.07
N CYS A 437 7.53 -5.28 -12.94
CA CYS A 437 7.73 -4.27 -13.99
C CYS A 437 7.19 -4.72 -15.35
N ASP A 438 7.42 -5.96 -15.77
CA ASP A 438 6.97 -6.46 -17.09
C ASP A 438 5.44 -6.39 -17.33
N PRO A 439 4.56 -6.49 -16.30
CA PRO A 439 3.13 -6.26 -16.48
C PRO A 439 2.74 -4.79 -16.69
N LEU A 440 3.62 -3.85 -16.33
CA LEU A 440 3.36 -2.42 -16.47
C LEU A 440 3.48 -2.02 -17.95
N PRO A 441 2.62 -1.13 -18.46
CA PRO A 441 2.83 -0.52 -19.76
C PRO A 441 4.15 0.26 -19.81
N ASP A 442 4.81 0.27 -20.96
CA ASP A 442 5.96 1.15 -21.20
C ASP A 442 5.60 2.61 -20.85
N GLY A 443 6.33 3.22 -19.92
CA GLY A 443 6.04 4.56 -19.42
C GLY A 443 6.71 4.85 -18.06
N PRO A 444 6.28 5.92 -17.37
CA PRO A 444 6.89 6.37 -16.12
C PRO A 444 6.94 5.32 -15.01
N ASP A 445 5.88 4.52 -14.86
CA ASP A 445 5.82 3.49 -13.83
C ASP A 445 6.76 2.30 -14.11
N ASP A 446 6.87 1.82 -15.36
CA ASP A 446 7.89 0.82 -15.75
C ASP A 446 9.30 1.37 -15.53
N ASP A 447 9.53 2.62 -15.92
CA ASP A 447 10.84 3.26 -15.78
C ASP A 447 11.26 3.41 -14.32
N ASN A 448 10.36 3.89 -13.47
CA ASN A 448 10.60 3.97 -12.03
C ASN A 448 10.84 2.57 -11.44
N CYS A 449 10.00 1.59 -11.78
CA CYS A 449 10.13 0.21 -11.31
C CYS A 449 11.51 -0.38 -11.63
N ARG A 450 11.97 -0.26 -12.89
CA ARG A 450 13.27 -0.79 -13.29
C ARG A 450 14.43 0.01 -12.70
N ALA A 451 14.33 1.33 -12.64
CA ALA A 451 15.36 2.17 -12.03
C ALA A 451 15.56 1.82 -10.55
N TRP A 452 14.46 1.59 -9.82
CA TRP A 452 14.46 1.15 -8.43
C TRP A 452 15.22 -0.17 -8.25
N TYR A 453 14.84 -1.20 -9.00
CA TYR A 453 15.49 -2.51 -8.97
C TYR A 453 16.98 -2.44 -9.33
N PHE A 454 17.35 -1.64 -10.33
CA PHE A 454 18.73 -1.44 -10.73
C PHE A 454 19.56 -0.75 -9.65
N ALA A 455 19.02 0.28 -9.00
CA ALA A 455 19.66 0.97 -7.88
C ALA A 455 19.88 0.03 -6.69
N LEU A 456 18.86 -0.75 -6.29
CA LEU A 456 18.96 -1.71 -5.18
C LEU A 456 19.95 -2.84 -5.44
N ALA A 457 20.06 -3.29 -6.69
CA ALA A 457 21.03 -4.31 -7.11
C ALA A 457 22.46 -3.76 -7.28
N GLY A 458 22.66 -2.43 -7.21
CA GLY A 458 23.94 -1.81 -7.56
C GLY A 458 24.34 -2.04 -9.02
N SER A 459 23.37 -2.15 -9.93
CA SER A 459 23.58 -2.53 -11.33
C SER A 459 23.07 -1.46 -12.30
N LYS A 460 23.71 -1.34 -13.46
CA LYS A 460 23.29 -0.43 -14.56
C LYS A 460 22.93 1.01 -14.11
N PRO A 461 23.76 1.67 -13.29
CA PRO A 461 23.39 2.95 -12.68
C PRO A 461 23.15 4.10 -13.69
N ASP A 462 23.78 4.08 -14.87
CA ASP A 462 23.50 5.06 -15.94
C ASP A 462 22.13 4.84 -16.60
N GLU A 463 21.73 3.58 -16.81
CA GLU A 463 20.41 3.25 -17.36
C GLU A 463 19.33 3.62 -16.34
N ALA A 464 19.55 3.30 -15.06
CA ALA A 464 18.63 3.64 -13.98
C ALA A 464 18.38 5.16 -13.89
N LEU A 465 19.45 5.98 -13.99
CA LEU A 465 19.33 7.44 -13.98
C LEU A 465 18.52 7.95 -15.18
N THR A 466 18.82 7.45 -16.38
CA THR A 466 18.09 7.84 -17.60
C THR A 466 16.60 7.53 -17.49
N ARG A 467 16.25 6.37 -16.92
CA ARG A 467 14.84 5.95 -16.74
C ARG A 467 14.12 6.84 -15.74
N ILE A 468 14.70 7.04 -14.55
CA ILE A 468 14.02 7.83 -13.51
C ILE A 468 13.89 9.31 -13.92
N GLU A 469 14.87 9.86 -14.65
CA GLU A 469 14.75 11.21 -15.22
C GLU A 469 13.64 11.31 -16.26
N ARG A 470 13.45 10.29 -17.11
CA ARG A 470 12.33 10.25 -18.06
C ARG A 470 10.98 10.17 -17.33
N ALA A 471 10.87 9.32 -16.31
CA ALA A 471 9.66 9.19 -15.50
C ALA A 471 9.27 10.51 -14.81
N LEU A 472 10.24 11.18 -14.18
CA LEU A 472 10.04 12.49 -13.54
C LEU A 472 9.75 13.61 -14.55
N ALA A 473 10.32 13.57 -15.75
CA ALA A 473 10.03 14.56 -16.80
C ALA A 473 8.58 14.48 -17.30
N GLU A 474 7.98 13.28 -17.30
CA GLU A 474 6.60 13.06 -17.74
C GLU A 474 5.59 13.30 -16.63
N THR A 475 5.88 12.86 -15.40
CA THR A 475 4.93 12.88 -14.28
C THR A 475 5.10 14.08 -13.33
N GLY A 476 6.25 14.75 -13.36
CA GLY A 476 6.63 15.72 -12.36
C GLY A 476 7.27 15.08 -11.12
N GLU A 477 7.42 15.87 -10.06
CA GLU A 477 7.99 15.38 -8.80
C GLU A 477 6.98 14.52 -8.04
N ARG A 478 7.38 13.29 -7.69
CA ARG A 478 6.64 12.38 -6.81
C ARG A 478 7.59 11.84 -5.75
N ALA A 479 7.10 11.61 -4.53
CA ALA A 479 7.95 11.20 -3.41
C ALA A 479 8.66 9.85 -3.69
N ASP A 480 7.93 8.87 -4.19
CA ASP A 480 8.43 7.54 -4.57
C ASP A 480 9.45 7.58 -5.71
N TYR A 481 9.25 8.46 -6.70
CA TYR A 481 10.19 8.61 -7.82
C TYR A 481 11.45 9.37 -7.40
N LEU A 482 11.31 10.38 -6.53
CA LEU A 482 12.45 11.11 -5.97
C LEU A 482 13.28 10.23 -5.03
N ASP A 483 12.65 9.33 -4.28
CA ASP A 483 13.38 8.32 -3.50
C ASP A 483 14.15 7.35 -4.39
N THR A 484 13.53 6.88 -5.48
CA THR A 484 14.23 6.08 -6.51
C THR A 484 15.42 6.84 -7.08
N LYS A 485 15.24 8.12 -7.43
CA LYS A 485 16.33 8.98 -7.92
C LYS A 485 17.44 9.13 -6.88
N ALA A 486 17.09 9.30 -5.60
CA ALA A 486 18.07 9.37 -4.52
C ALA A 486 18.89 8.08 -4.41
N MET A 487 18.24 6.92 -4.49
CA MET A 487 18.90 5.62 -4.49
C MET A 487 19.79 5.39 -5.73
N VAL A 488 19.36 5.87 -6.90
CA VAL A 488 20.20 5.84 -8.11
C VAL A 488 21.46 6.68 -7.93
N HIS A 489 21.35 7.94 -7.51
CA HIS A 489 22.53 8.78 -7.22
C HIS A 489 23.42 8.19 -6.13
N LEU A 490 22.81 7.57 -5.10
CA LEU A 490 23.56 6.88 -4.05
C LEU A 490 24.39 5.72 -4.61
N SER A 491 23.81 4.87 -5.46
CA SER A 491 24.53 3.76 -6.12
C SER A 491 25.67 4.22 -7.04
N ARG A 492 25.59 5.47 -7.51
CA ARG A 492 26.60 6.14 -8.35
C ARG A 492 27.71 6.82 -7.54
N GLY A 493 27.55 6.93 -6.23
CA GLY A 493 28.42 7.73 -5.37
C GLY A 493 28.26 9.24 -5.56
N GLU A 494 27.15 9.69 -6.13
CA GLU A 494 26.80 11.11 -6.34
C GLU A 494 26.06 11.64 -5.09
N TRP A 495 26.82 11.79 -3.99
CA TRP A 495 26.25 12.02 -2.65
C TRP A 495 25.38 13.27 -2.52
N ASP A 496 25.80 14.41 -3.10
CA ASP A 496 25.06 15.68 -2.98
C ASP A 496 23.71 15.63 -3.72
N ASP A 497 23.69 15.00 -4.90
CA ASP A 497 22.47 14.80 -5.69
C ASP A 497 21.53 13.80 -5.00
N ALA A 498 22.09 12.75 -4.39
CA ALA A 498 21.33 11.81 -3.57
C ALA A 498 20.65 12.49 -2.37
N VAL A 499 21.38 13.34 -1.65
CA VAL A 499 20.83 14.13 -0.53
C VAL A 499 19.71 15.04 -1.01
N THR A 500 19.92 15.74 -2.12
CA THR A 500 18.93 16.66 -2.68
C THR A 500 17.63 15.93 -3.03
N ALA A 501 17.72 14.81 -3.73
CA ALA A 501 16.56 14.01 -4.12
C ALA A 501 15.83 13.41 -2.91
N ALA A 502 16.56 12.86 -1.93
CA ALA A 502 15.95 12.26 -0.74
C ALA A 502 15.24 13.31 0.14
N GLN A 503 15.83 14.50 0.28
CA GLN A 503 15.18 15.60 1.01
C GLN A 503 13.93 16.10 0.28
N ALA A 504 13.95 16.16 -1.06
CA ALA A 504 12.77 16.51 -1.84
C ALA A 504 11.66 15.45 -1.67
N ALA A 505 11.99 14.16 -1.69
CA ALA A 505 11.03 13.08 -1.40
C ALA A 505 10.39 13.23 0.00
N ALA A 506 11.22 13.45 1.03
CA ALA A 506 10.75 13.67 2.39
C ALA A 506 9.92 14.96 2.56
N ARG A 507 10.14 15.99 1.74
CA ARG A 507 9.30 17.20 1.72
C ARG A 507 7.91 16.96 1.14
N LEU A 508 7.81 16.08 0.13
CA LEU A 508 6.52 15.68 -0.46
C LEU A 508 5.71 14.79 0.49
N SER A 509 6.37 13.92 1.25
CA SER A 509 5.76 12.99 2.23
C SER A 509 6.37 13.11 3.64
N PRO A 510 6.16 14.24 4.34
CA PRO A 510 6.82 14.52 5.61
C PRO A 510 6.26 13.74 6.81
N ASP A 511 5.15 13.03 6.65
CA ASP A 511 4.59 12.09 7.61
C ASP A 511 5.10 10.65 7.42
N ASP A 512 5.70 10.35 6.26
CA ASP A 512 6.27 9.05 5.95
C ASP A 512 7.63 8.87 6.65
N VAL A 513 7.61 8.04 7.70
CA VAL A 513 8.80 7.70 8.49
C VAL A 513 9.94 7.10 7.67
N TYR A 514 9.61 6.37 6.59
CA TYR A 514 10.62 5.80 5.70
C TYR A 514 11.35 6.90 4.95
N MET A 515 10.61 7.83 4.34
CA MET A 515 11.18 8.95 3.58
C MET A 515 12.05 9.86 4.47
N LEU A 516 11.60 10.14 5.70
CA LEU A 516 12.39 10.90 6.68
C LEU A 516 13.70 10.20 7.04
N TRP A 517 13.63 8.92 7.39
CA TRP A 517 14.81 8.12 7.70
C TRP A 517 15.78 8.05 6.54
N GLN A 518 15.26 7.90 5.33
CA GLN A 518 16.06 7.74 4.13
C GLN A 518 16.84 9.02 3.81
N ALA A 519 16.19 10.19 3.92
CA ALA A 519 16.85 11.49 3.81
C ALA A 519 17.93 11.70 4.88
N GLU A 520 17.66 11.34 6.13
CA GLU A 520 18.63 11.41 7.23
C GLU A 520 19.85 10.52 6.98
N ARG A 521 19.61 9.26 6.59
CA ARG A 521 20.65 8.28 6.31
C ARG A 521 21.56 8.72 5.18
N ILE A 522 20.99 9.12 4.04
CA ILE A 522 21.77 9.57 2.89
C ILE A 522 22.59 10.83 3.26
N THR A 523 22.00 11.76 4.02
CA THR A 523 22.73 12.94 4.53
C THR A 523 23.92 12.55 5.42
N GLN A 524 23.76 11.56 6.28
CA GLN A 524 24.86 11.06 7.13
C GLN A 524 25.97 10.41 6.30
N LEU A 525 25.62 9.59 5.30
CA LEU A 525 26.58 8.97 4.39
C LEU A 525 27.37 10.03 3.60
N ALA A 526 26.70 11.04 3.06
CA ALA A 526 27.33 12.14 2.34
C ALA A 526 28.36 12.90 3.22
N ARG A 527 28.00 13.18 4.49
CA ARG A 527 28.91 13.82 5.45
C ARG A 527 30.12 12.95 5.78
N ALA A 528 29.92 11.65 5.92
CA ALA A 528 31.00 10.70 6.16
C ALA A 528 31.97 10.65 4.96
N ALA A 529 31.44 10.60 3.73
CA ALA A 529 32.22 10.62 2.49
C ALA A 529 33.01 11.93 2.32
N ALA A 530 32.43 13.08 2.73
CA ALA A 530 33.08 14.39 2.65
C ALA A 530 34.19 14.61 3.71
N THR A 531 34.26 13.76 4.74
CA THR A 531 35.28 13.84 5.79
C THR A 531 36.32 12.74 5.57
N PRO A 532 37.29 12.92 4.63
CA PRO A 532 38.33 11.92 4.42
C PRO A 532 39.05 11.69 5.75
N ASP A 533 39.07 10.43 6.18
CA ASP A 533 39.62 10.03 7.46
C ASP A 533 41.04 10.60 7.58
N ARG A 534 41.26 11.50 8.53
CA ARG A 534 42.58 12.10 8.82
C ARG A 534 43.51 11.10 9.51
N ARG A 535 43.14 9.82 9.58
CA ARG A 535 43.91 8.73 10.18
C ARG A 535 44.36 7.74 9.11
N ASP A 536 45.37 8.15 8.34
CA ASP A 536 46.41 7.24 7.87
C ASP A 536 47.68 8.05 7.51
N PRO A 537 48.71 8.07 8.37
CA PRO A 537 50.10 8.26 7.96
C PRO A 537 50.74 6.99 7.42
#